data_AF-A0A354F2T8-F1
#
_entry.id   AF-A0A354F2T8-F1
#
_cell.length_a   1.000
_cell.length_b   1.000
_cell.length_c   1.000
_cell.angle_alpha   90.00
_cell.angle_beta   90.00
_cell.angle_gamma   90.00
#
_symmetry.space_group_name_H-M   'P 1'
#
loop_
_entity.id
_entity.type
_entity.pdbx_description
1 polymer ?
#
loop_
_entity_poly.entity_id
_entity_poly.type
_entity_poly.pdbx_seq_one_letter_code
_entity_poly.pdbx_strand_id
1 'polypeptide(L)' 'MKGAFEVCGDVRGKRILIVDDVYTTGATVSECSKVLKRSGAKEVCVLTLSRTAEL' A
#
# COMPACT_ATOMS: atom_id res chain seq x y z
N MET A 1 -4.97 -9.51 2.23
CA MET A 1 -4.14 -10.71 2.47
C MET A 1 -3.37 -10.48 3.76
N LYS A 2 -3.67 -11.15 4.87
CA LYS A 2 -2.99 -10.84 6.15
C LYS A 2 -1.60 -11.48 6.18
N GLY A 3 -0.56 -10.70 6.46
CA GLY A 3 0.81 -11.21 6.65
C GLY A 3 1.53 -11.62 5.36
N ALA A 4 1.04 -11.19 4.21
CA ALA A 4 1.65 -11.50 2.91
C ALA A 4 2.81 -10.56 2.52
N PHE A 5 3.01 -9.46 3.26
CA PHE A 5 3.97 -8.41 2.91
C PHE A 5 4.87 -8.06 4.11
N GLU A 6 6.11 -7.71 3.80
CA GLU A 6 7.13 -7.26 4.75
C GLU A 6 7.85 -6.03 4.19
N VAL A 7 8.32 -5.14 5.07
CA VAL A 7 9.18 -4.00 4.66
C VAL A 7 10.63 -4.44 4.63
N CYS A 8 11.28 -4.27 3.48
CA CYS A 8 12.73 -4.36 3.38
C CYS A 8 13.34 -2.94 3.44
N GLY A 9 14.10 -2.65 4.50
CA GLY A 9 14.79 -1.37 4.70
C GLY A 9 14.08 -0.37 5.61
N ASP A 10 14.68 0.81 5.79
CA ASP A 10 14.14 1.85 6.68
C ASP A 10 13.17 2.80 5.96
N VAL A 11 11.94 2.80 6.43
CA VAL A 11 10.84 3.64 5.93
C VAL A 11 10.40 4.71 6.93
N ARG A 12 11.02 4.79 8.11
CA ARG A 12 10.59 5.68 9.18
C ARG A 12 10.63 7.13 8.76
N GLY A 13 9.54 7.86 9.01
CA GLY A 13 9.40 9.27 8.66
C GLY A 13 9.23 9.56 7.16
N LYS A 14 9.31 8.56 6.28
CA LYS A 14 9.19 8.75 4.82
C LYS A 14 7.74 8.89 4.39
N ARG A 15 7.51 9.65 3.31
CA ARG A 15 6.25 9.65 2.55
C ARG A 15 6.40 8.68 1.39
N ILE A 16 5.50 7.71 1.28
CA ILE A 16 5.59 6.62 0.30
C ILE A 16 4.41 6.67 -0.64
N LEU A 17 4.69 6.55 -1.94
CA LEU A 17 3.69 6.32 -2.98
C LEU A 17 3.79 4.86 -3.41
N ILE A 18 2.73 4.09 -3.18
CA ILE A 18 2.56 2.77 -3.77
C ILE A 18 2.02 2.98 -5.18
N VAL A 19 2.68 2.37 -6.16
CA VAL A 19 2.24 2.36 -7.55
C VAL A 19 1.86 0.94 -7.93
N ASP A 20 0.64 0.78 -8.43
CA ASP A 20 0.09 -0.50 -8.89
C ASP A 20 -0.69 -0.29 -10.20
N ASP A 21 -1.01 -1.34 -10.94
CA ASP A 21 -1.74 -1.21 -12.20
C ASP A 21 -3.26 -1.11 -11.99
N VAL A 22 -3.85 -2.00 -11.18
CA VAL A 22 -5.29 -2.15 -11.01
C VAL A 22 -5.67 -2.18 -9.52
N TYR A 23 -6.60 -1.30 -9.14
CA TYR A 23 -7.27 -1.36 -7.84
C TYR A 23 -8.59 -2.13 -7.96
N THR A 24 -8.66 -3.32 -7.36
CA THR A 24 -9.91 -4.09 -7.28
C THR A 24 -10.60 -3.84 -5.94
N THR A 25 -10.58 -4.80 -5.01
CA THR A 25 -11.07 -4.65 -3.63
C THR A 25 -10.14 -3.80 -2.75
N GLY A 26 -8.93 -3.51 -3.24
CA GLY A 26 -7.88 -2.84 -2.48
C GLY A 26 -7.15 -3.72 -1.47
N ALA A 27 -7.41 -5.03 -1.44
CA ALA A 27 -6.82 -5.94 -0.45
C ALA A 27 -5.28 -5.96 -0.45
N THR A 28 -4.67 -5.82 -1.63
CA THR A 28 -3.20 -5.74 -1.81
C THR A 28 -2.66 -4.45 -1.20
N VAL A 29 -3.06 -3.30 -1.74
CA VAL A 29 -2.56 -1.99 -1.33
C VAL A 29 -2.93 -1.64 0.13
N SER A 30 -4.04 -2.16 0.64
CA SER A 30 -4.42 -2.03 2.05
C SER A 30 -3.44 -2.75 2.98
N GLU A 31 -3.04 -3.98 2.65
CA GLU A 31 -2.06 -4.70 3.46
C GLU A 31 -0.67 -4.05 3.36
N CYS A 32 -0.21 -3.70 2.15
CA CYS A 32 1.06 -2.99 1.96
C CYS A 32 1.09 -1.68 2.79
N SER A 33 0.01 -0.89 2.73
CA SER A 33 -0.10 0.36 3.49
C SER A 33 -0.06 0.13 5.00
N LYS A 34 -0.72 -0.92 5.50
CA LYS A 34 -0.67 -1.29 6.93
C LYS A 34 0.75 -1.63 7.36
N VAL A 35 1.46 -2.45 6.59
CA VAL A 35 2.82 -2.89 6.89
C VAL A 35 3.78 -1.69 6.88
N LEU A 36 3.72 -0.84 5.85
CA LEU A 36 4.52 0.39 5.77
C LEU A 36 4.27 1.37 6.94
N LYS A 37 2.99 1.60 7.28
CA LYS A 37 2.62 2.48 8.41
C LYS A 37 3.09 1.91 9.75
N ARG A 38 2.96 0.61 9.96
CA ARG A 38 3.47 -0.07 11.17
C ARG A 38 4.99 0.02 11.29
N SER A 39 5.70 0.02 10.15
CA SER A 39 7.15 0.25 10.09
C SER A 39 7.57 1.72 10.21
N GLY A 40 6.63 2.64 10.46
CA GLY A 40 6.91 4.03 10.79
C GLY A 40 6.89 5.02 9.62
N ALA A 41 6.34 4.63 8.45
CA ALA A 41 6.13 5.58 7.36
C ALA A 41 5.23 6.75 7.82
N LYS A 42 5.65 7.98 7.52
CA LYS A 42 4.89 9.20 7.83
C LYS A 42 3.58 9.23 7.04
N GLU A 43 3.64 8.92 5.76
CA GLU A 43 2.51 8.97 4.84
C GLU A 43 2.58 7.82 3.84
N VAL A 44 1.41 7.30 3.47
CA VAL A 44 1.30 6.28 2.42
C VAL A 44 0.13 6.67 1.53
N CYS A 45 0.41 6.89 0.25
CA CYS A 45 -0.57 7.14 -0.80
C CYS A 45 -0.53 5.98 -1.81
N VAL A 46 -1.62 5.79 -2.54
CA VAL A 46 -1.73 4.76 -3.58
C VAL A 46 -2.11 5.45 -4.89
N LEU A 47 -1.38 5.13 -5.96
CA LEU A 47 -1.69 5.50 -7.33
C LEU A 47 -1.89 4.23 -8.13
N THR A 48 -3.05 4.09 -8.77
CA THR A 48 -3.32 3.02 -9.73
C THR A 48 -3.78 3.58 -11.07
N LEU A 49 -3.48 2.87 -12.15
CA LEU A 49 -3.92 3.27 -13.49
C LEU A 49 -5.41 3.04 -13.71
N SER A 50 -5.96 2.02 -13.04
CA SER A 50 -7.36 1.65 -13.17
C SER A 50 -7.96 1.20 -11.84
N ARG A 51 -9.29 1.23 -11.77
CA ARG A 51 -10.08 0.70 -10.66
C ARG A 51 -11.25 -0.11 -11.21
N THR A 52 -11.53 -1.27 -10.63
CA THR A 52 -12.79 -1.97 -10.89
C THR A 52 -13.94 -1.20 -10.24
N ALA A 53 -14.88 -0.71 -11.03
CA ALA A 53 -16.15 -0.21 -10.50
C ALA A 53 -17.02 -1.41 -10.15
N GLU A 54 -17.42 -1.55 -8.89
CA GLU A 54 -18.55 -2.40 -8.54
C GLU A 54 -19.82 -1.65 -9.00
N LEU A 55 -20.62 -2.30 -9.84
CA LEU A 55 -21.95 -1.85 -10.26
C LEU A 55 -23.00 -2.20 -9.20
#